data_AF-A0A7C3V7S5-F1
#
_entry.id   AF-A0A7C3V7S5-F1
#
_cell.length_a   1.000
_cell.length_b   1.000
_cell.length_c   1.000
_cell.angle_alpha   90.00
_cell.angle_beta   90.00
_cell.angle_gamma   90.00
#
_symmetry.space_group_name_H-M   'P 1'
#
loop_
_entity.id
_entity.type
_entity.pdbx_description
1 polymer ?
#
loop_
_entity_poly.entity_id
_entity_poly.type
_entity_poly.pdbx_seq_one_letter_code
_entity_poly.pdbx_strand_id
1 'polypeptide(L)'
;MITVNNILDIADSAMNANTAAMSTVSQNVANVNTPFYNSETPIETEAPAVVGAPYTYGTGVNVNQIQRSTDNFVQTEVNNETGQNSYYTTLYQGLDQIQNLFNDQTGSGFSSQISQFFNDFQNVANNPSDTSQRTALLSDAQSLAGSINNAYTTITNMVSSTNTSINGVIPDINSLTKQIAGLNQQITYALNAGSNANELQDQQMQAINSLSKLVNISYFTNNNGKTNISVGDVPLVSSDMSFNLSTKLDTSNPANLDIFWNGPDGSVQPITSQITGGSLGAYVNLEQTQATSYISQLNSLAAAVTDNVNSLQYNGYGLDGST
;
A
#
# COMPACT_ATOMS: atom_id res chain seq x y z
N MET A 1 -18.31 -60.10 -21.48
CA MET A 1 -19.65 -60.26 -20.86
C MET A 1 -19.62 -59.35 -19.63
N ILE A 2 -20.54 -58.38 -19.51
CA ILE A 2 -20.59 -57.50 -18.33
C ILE A 2 -20.93 -58.38 -17.13
N THR A 3 -20.08 -58.36 -16.11
CA THR A 3 -20.31 -59.10 -14.86
C THR A 3 -21.08 -58.24 -13.87
N VAL A 4 -21.72 -58.87 -12.87
CA VAL A 4 -22.35 -58.14 -11.75
C VAL A 4 -21.34 -57.23 -11.06
N ASN A 5 -20.07 -57.66 -10.94
CA ASN A 5 -19.00 -56.83 -10.39
C ASN A 5 -18.79 -55.55 -11.19
N ASN A 6 -18.82 -55.60 -12.52
CA ASN A 6 -18.69 -54.38 -13.34
C ASN A 6 -19.85 -53.40 -13.13
N ILE A 7 -21.07 -53.90 -12.91
CA ILE A 7 -22.22 -53.04 -12.61
C ILE A 7 -22.06 -52.42 -11.21
N LEU A 8 -21.55 -53.17 -10.24
CA LEU A 8 -21.25 -52.67 -8.90
C LEU A 8 -20.12 -51.63 -8.92
N ASP A 9 -19.07 -51.83 -9.71
CA ASP A 9 -17.97 -50.86 -9.89
C ASP A 9 -18.46 -49.54 -10.52
N ILE A 10 -19.38 -49.63 -11.49
CA ILE A 10 -20.04 -48.45 -12.08
C ILE A 10 -20.92 -47.73 -11.05
N ALA A 11 -21.67 -48.48 -10.24
CA ALA A 11 -22.50 -47.91 -9.19
C ALA A 11 -21.67 -47.25 -8.08
N ASP A 12 -20.56 -47.85 -7.68
CA ASP A 12 -19.64 -47.32 -6.68
C ASP A 12 -18.96 -46.03 -7.18
N SER A 13 -18.42 -46.05 -8.40
CA SER A 13 -17.82 -44.85 -9.02
C SER A 13 -18.83 -43.71 -9.18
N ALA A 14 -20.07 -44.01 -9.59
CA ALA A 14 -21.14 -43.02 -9.67
C ALA A 14 -21.52 -42.45 -8.28
N MET A 15 -21.56 -43.28 -7.24
CA MET A 15 -21.85 -42.84 -5.87
C MET A 15 -20.73 -41.96 -5.31
N ASN A 16 -19.47 -42.31 -5.58
CA ASN A 16 -18.30 -41.51 -5.19
C ASN A 16 -18.30 -40.15 -5.90
N ALA A 17 -18.60 -40.11 -7.21
CA ALA A 17 -18.72 -38.87 -7.97
C ALA A 17 -19.82 -37.94 -7.44
N ASN A 18 -21.03 -38.48 -7.23
CA ASN A 18 -22.13 -37.70 -6.66
C ASN A 18 -21.83 -37.21 -5.23
N THR A 19 -21.15 -38.02 -4.42
CA THR A 19 -20.74 -37.61 -3.06
C THR A 19 -19.73 -36.46 -3.13
N ALA A 20 -18.75 -36.52 -4.03
CA ALA A 20 -17.80 -35.43 -4.26
C ALA A 20 -18.50 -34.15 -4.75
N ALA A 21 -19.46 -34.28 -5.67
CA ALA A 21 -20.25 -33.16 -6.16
C ALA A 21 -21.10 -32.52 -5.06
N MET A 22 -21.82 -33.32 -4.27
CA MET A 22 -22.60 -32.82 -3.12
C MET A 22 -21.72 -32.17 -2.06
N SER A 23 -20.55 -32.74 -1.77
CA SER A 23 -19.56 -32.15 -0.86
C SER A 23 -19.07 -30.80 -1.37
N THR A 24 -18.76 -30.70 -2.66
CA THR A 24 -18.35 -29.44 -3.31
C THR A 24 -19.44 -28.38 -3.23
N VAL A 25 -20.69 -28.74 -3.50
CA VAL A 25 -21.85 -27.84 -3.32
C VAL A 25 -21.99 -27.40 -1.87
N SER A 26 -21.86 -28.32 -0.91
CA SER A 26 -21.91 -28.00 0.52
C SER A 26 -20.79 -27.02 0.92
N GLN A 27 -19.58 -27.22 0.41
CA GLN A 27 -18.44 -26.35 0.66
C GLN A 27 -18.66 -24.95 0.08
N ASN A 28 -19.16 -24.88 -1.15
CA ASN A 28 -19.51 -23.62 -1.81
C ASN A 28 -20.55 -22.83 -1.01
N VAL A 29 -21.62 -23.50 -0.56
CA VAL A 29 -22.69 -22.86 0.22
C VAL A 29 -22.16 -22.40 1.59
N ALA A 30 -21.35 -23.21 2.26
CA ALA A 30 -20.78 -22.87 3.56
C ALA A 30 -19.85 -21.65 3.49
N ASN A 31 -19.12 -21.47 2.39
CA ASN A 31 -18.10 -20.44 2.24
C ASN A 31 -18.49 -19.29 1.31
N VAL A 32 -19.74 -19.21 0.86
CA VAL A 32 -20.22 -18.15 -0.05
C VAL A 32 -19.99 -16.74 0.50
N ASN A 33 -19.94 -16.58 1.82
CA ASN A 33 -19.70 -15.31 2.50
C ASN A 33 -18.26 -15.16 3.03
N THR A 34 -17.38 -16.13 2.78
CA THR A 34 -15.97 -16.05 3.16
C THR A 34 -15.22 -15.21 2.13
N PRO A 35 -14.59 -14.08 2.52
CA PRO A 35 -13.82 -13.27 1.57
C PRO A 35 -12.73 -14.09 0.87
N PHE A 36 -12.53 -13.84 -0.42
CA PHE A 36 -11.56 -14.55 -1.28
C PHE A 36 -11.82 -16.04 -1.50
N TYR A 37 -12.95 -16.58 -1.04
CA TYR A 37 -13.37 -17.93 -1.43
C TYR A 37 -13.74 -17.99 -2.90
N ASN A 38 -13.24 -19.00 -3.62
CA ASN A 38 -13.55 -19.22 -5.03
C ASN A 38 -14.44 -20.44 -5.17
N SER A 39 -15.52 -20.31 -5.96
CA SER A 39 -16.44 -21.42 -6.16
C SER A 39 -15.73 -22.60 -6.83
N GLU A 40 -15.99 -23.79 -6.31
CA GLU A 40 -15.38 -25.03 -6.78
C GLU A 40 -16.34 -25.85 -7.64
N THR A 41 -15.82 -26.56 -8.62
CA THR A 41 -16.57 -27.47 -9.50
C THR A 41 -15.85 -28.81 -9.60
N PRO A 42 -16.53 -29.95 -9.36
CA PRO A 42 -15.94 -31.27 -9.63
C PRO A 42 -15.81 -31.47 -11.15
N ILE A 43 -14.62 -31.81 -11.60
CA ILE A 43 -14.35 -32.19 -12.99
C ILE A 43 -14.46 -33.70 -13.08
N GLU A 44 -15.50 -34.16 -13.75
CA GLU A 44 -15.79 -35.57 -13.98
C GLU A 44 -15.45 -35.97 -15.41
N THR A 45 -14.84 -37.13 -15.60
CA THR A 45 -14.60 -37.72 -16.93
C THR A 45 -15.11 -39.15 -16.99
N GLU A 46 -15.52 -39.58 -18.18
CA GLU A 46 -15.87 -40.98 -18.39
C GLU A 46 -14.65 -41.88 -18.14
N ALA A 47 -14.84 -42.92 -17.33
CA ALA A 47 -13.79 -43.88 -17.07
C ALA A 47 -13.48 -44.69 -18.34
N PRO A 48 -12.20 -45.05 -18.62
CA PRO A 48 -11.83 -45.73 -19.84
C PRO A 48 -12.63 -47.02 -20.06
N ALA A 49 -13.30 -47.14 -21.21
CA ALA A 49 -14.08 -48.32 -21.54
C ALA A 49 -13.20 -49.58 -21.64
N VAL A 50 -13.72 -50.73 -21.21
CA VAL A 50 -13.06 -52.01 -21.47
C VAL A 50 -13.35 -52.40 -22.91
N VAL A 51 -12.31 -52.46 -23.73
CA VAL A 51 -12.39 -52.90 -25.13
C VAL A 51 -12.13 -54.40 -25.18
N GLY A 52 -13.16 -55.19 -25.52
CA GLY A 52 -13.04 -56.64 -25.71
C GLY A 52 -13.95 -57.16 -26.82
N ALA A 53 -13.52 -58.18 -27.57
CA ALA A 53 -14.41 -58.83 -28.53
C ALA A 53 -15.43 -59.73 -27.78
N PRO A 54 -16.73 -59.70 -28.07
CA PRO A 54 -17.43 -58.95 -29.13
C PRO A 54 -18.10 -57.62 -28.69
N TYR A 55 -17.86 -57.13 -27.46
CA TYR A 55 -18.53 -55.92 -26.92
C TYR A 55 -17.57 -55.00 -26.15
N THR A 56 -17.61 -53.70 -26.47
CA THR A 56 -17.03 -52.63 -25.65
C THR A 56 -18.07 -52.14 -24.64
N TYR A 57 -17.68 -51.91 -23.39
CA TYR A 57 -18.57 -51.37 -22.36
C TYR A 57 -17.83 -50.36 -21.47
N GLY A 58 -18.56 -49.33 -21.01
CA GLY A 58 -18.03 -48.29 -20.13
C GLY A 58 -17.71 -48.81 -18.73
N THR A 59 -16.85 -48.10 -18.01
CA THR A 59 -16.40 -48.46 -16.65
C THR A 59 -16.85 -47.48 -15.57
N GLY A 60 -17.73 -46.53 -15.93
CA GLY A 60 -18.30 -45.55 -15.00
C GLY A 60 -17.69 -44.17 -15.19
N VAL A 61 -17.50 -43.45 -14.08
CA VAL A 61 -17.03 -42.05 -14.05
C VAL A 61 -15.85 -41.91 -13.10
N ASN A 62 -14.92 -41.02 -13.42
CA ASN A 62 -13.84 -40.62 -12.53
C ASN A 62 -14.00 -39.15 -12.15
N VAL A 63 -13.81 -38.82 -10.87
CA VAL A 63 -13.59 -37.44 -10.43
C VAL A 63 -12.11 -37.14 -10.57
N ASN A 64 -11.73 -36.32 -11.54
CA ASN A 64 -10.32 -36.01 -11.81
C ASN A 64 -9.77 -34.99 -10.81
N GLN A 65 -10.56 -33.95 -10.54
CA GLN A 65 -10.16 -32.81 -9.73
C GLN A 65 -11.39 -32.04 -9.24
N ILE A 66 -11.27 -31.39 -8.09
CA ILE A 66 -12.18 -30.30 -7.70
C ILE A 66 -11.48 -28.99 -8.09
N GLN A 67 -12.00 -28.33 -9.13
CA GLN A 67 -11.37 -27.15 -9.74
C GLN A 67 -11.97 -25.86 -9.16
N ARG A 68 -11.12 -24.91 -8.78
CA ARG A 68 -11.54 -23.54 -8.44
C ARG A 68 -11.89 -22.75 -9.69
N SER A 69 -12.99 -22.01 -9.63
CA SER A 69 -13.40 -21.04 -10.64
C SER A 69 -12.71 -19.71 -10.37
N THR A 70 -11.58 -19.49 -11.05
CA THR A 70 -10.76 -18.28 -10.90
C THR A 70 -10.39 -17.70 -12.25
N ASP A 71 -10.33 -16.37 -12.34
CA ASP A 71 -9.76 -15.65 -13.46
C ASP A 71 -8.52 -14.88 -12.99
N ASN A 72 -7.34 -15.30 -13.46
CA ASN A 72 -6.06 -14.72 -13.07
C ASN A 72 -5.91 -13.26 -13.52
N PHE A 73 -6.51 -12.88 -14.64
CA PHE A 73 -6.48 -11.51 -15.14
C PHE A 73 -7.31 -10.63 -14.21
N VAL A 74 -8.57 -11.00 -13.94
CA VAL A 74 -9.45 -10.25 -13.02
C VAL A 74 -8.81 -10.12 -11.64
N GLN A 75 -8.21 -11.19 -11.14
CA GLN A 75 -7.56 -11.19 -9.84
C GLN A 75 -6.36 -10.24 -9.77
N THR A 76 -5.58 -10.16 -10.86
CA THR A 76 -4.45 -9.23 -10.97
C THR A 76 -4.95 -7.79 -10.97
N GLU A 77 -5.98 -7.48 -11.75
CA GLU A 77 -6.60 -6.15 -11.80
C GLU A 77 -7.19 -5.74 -10.44
N VAL A 78 -7.86 -6.65 -9.74
CA VAL A 78 -8.37 -6.39 -8.38
C VAL A 78 -7.24 -6.03 -7.42
N ASN A 79 -6.10 -6.72 -7.48
CA ASN A 79 -4.95 -6.42 -6.62
C ASN A 79 -4.31 -5.07 -6.98
N ASN A 80 -4.21 -4.75 -8.27
CA ASN A 80 -3.71 -3.45 -8.73
C ASN A 80 -4.60 -2.31 -8.22
N GLU A 81 -5.92 -2.39 -8.44
CA GLU A 81 -6.87 -1.36 -8.00
C GLU A 81 -6.96 -1.27 -6.48
N THR A 82 -6.84 -2.40 -5.77
CA THR A 82 -6.74 -2.42 -4.31
C THR A 82 -5.52 -1.64 -3.82
N GLY A 83 -4.36 -1.83 -4.44
CA GLY A 83 -3.15 -1.10 -4.11
C GLY A 83 -3.25 0.40 -4.42
N GLN A 84 -3.85 0.76 -5.56
CA GLN A 84 -4.08 2.15 -5.94
C GLN A 84 -5.06 2.85 -4.99
N ASN A 85 -6.16 2.19 -4.64
CA ASN A 85 -7.12 2.72 -3.68
C ASN A 85 -6.46 2.96 -2.31
N SER A 86 -5.65 2.01 -1.83
CA SER A 86 -4.90 2.16 -0.58
C SER A 86 -3.94 3.36 -0.64
N TYR A 87 -3.17 3.48 -1.74
CA TYR A 87 -2.27 4.60 -1.96
C TYR A 87 -2.99 5.96 -1.86
N TYR A 88 -4.05 6.16 -2.67
CA TYR A 88 -4.73 7.46 -2.70
C TYR A 88 -5.48 7.76 -1.40
N THR A 89 -6.02 6.74 -0.73
CA THR A 89 -6.66 6.91 0.58
C THR A 89 -5.66 7.39 1.62
N THR A 90 -4.49 6.76 1.71
CA THR A 90 -3.43 7.17 2.64
C THR A 90 -2.86 8.54 2.29
N LEU A 91 -2.64 8.82 1.00
CA LEU A 91 -2.15 10.12 0.54
C LEU A 91 -3.15 11.24 0.88
N TYR A 92 -4.44 11.01 0.63
CA TYR A 92 -5.51 11.95 0.98
C TYR A 92 -5.52 12.26 2.47
N GLN A 93 -5.43 11.26 3.35
CA GLN A 93 -5.40 11.46 4.80
C GLN A 93 -4.24 12.36 5.25
N GLY A 94 -3.04 12.18 4.66
CA GLY A 94 -1.90 13.05 4.95
C GLY A 94 -2.08 14.47 4.40
N LEU A 95 -2.52 14.60 3.14
CA LEU A 95 -2.73 15.91 2.52
C LEU A 95 -3.86 16.72 3.18
N ASP A 96 -4.90 16.06 3.69
CA ASP A 96 -5.98 16.74 4.42
C ASP A 96 -5.46 17.41 5.70
N GLN A 97 -4.51 16.77 6.42
CA GLN A 97 -3.85 17.40 7.57
C GLN A 97 -3.07 18.65 7.16
N ILE A 98 -2.36 18.61 6.03
CA ILE A 98 -1.63 19.76 5.50
C ILE A 98 -2.61 20.86 5.08
N GLN A 99 -3.68 20.53 4.37
CA GLN A 99 -4.68 21.47 3.90
C GLN A 99 -5.28 22.29 5.05
N ASN A 100 -5.53 21.65 6.19
CA ASN A 100 -6.08 22.31 7.37
C ASN A 100 -5.16 23.42 7.93
N LEU A 101 -3.85 23.37 7.66
CA LEU A 101 -2.89 24.43 8.04
C LEU A 101 -3.02 25.70 7.19
N PHE A 102 -3.44 25.53 5.94
CA PHE A 102 -3.50 26.60 4.95
C PHE A 102 -4.92 27.09 4.68
N ASN A 103 -5.89 26.69 5.51
CA ASN A 103 -7.28 27.06 5.31
C ASN A 103 -7.49 28.57 5.55
N ASP A 104 -7.80 29.31 4.48
CA ASP A 104 -8.02 30.76 4.51
C ASP A 104 -9.51 31.14 4.46
N GLN A 105 -10.43 30.16 4.53
CA GLN A 105 -11.87 30.42 4.37
C GLN A 105 -12.48 31.25 5.51
N THR A 106 -11.82 31.34 6.67
CA THR A 106 -12.31 32.09 7.84
C THR A 106 -11.71 33.50 7.96
N GLY A 107 -10.89 33.94 7.00
CA GLY A 107 -10.26 35.27 7.01
C GLY A 107 -9.09 35.42 7.99
N SER A 108 -8.58 34.31 8.52
CA SER A 108 -7.47 34.23 9.46
C SER A 108 -6.30 33.39 8.93
N GLY A 109 -6.28 33.07 7.64
CA GLY A 109 -5.17 32.37 6.99
C GLY A 109 -4.00 33.31 6.65
N PHE A 110 -2.96 32.73 6.05
CA PHE A 110 -1.71 33.42 5.74
C PHE A 110 -1.91 34.68 4.88
N SER A 111 -2.85 34.68 3.93
CA SER A 111 -3.07 35.85 3.06
C SER A 111 -3.55 37.06 3.85
N SER A 112 -4.49 36.83 4.78
CA SER A 112 -5.01 37.87 5.67
C SER A 112 -3.93 38.40 6.61
N GLN A 113 -3.13 37.52 7.23
CA GLN A 113 -2.04 37.92 8.11
C GLN A 113 -0.95 38.73 7.39
N ILE A 114 -0.57 38.33 6.17
CA ILE A 114 0.39 39.07 5.35
C ILE A 114 -0.17 40.44 4.96
N SER A 115 -1.43 40.50 4.55
CA SER A 115 -2.09 41.76 4.18
C SER A 115 -2.15 42.72 5.36
N GLN A 116 -2.51 42.21 6.54
CA GLN A 116 -2.57 42.99 7.77
C GLN A 116 -1.18 43.51 8.19
N PHE A 117 -0.15 42.68 8.11
CA PHE A 117 1.24 43.09 8.35
C PHE A 117 1.69 44.26 7.46
N PHE A 118 1.37 44.23 6.16
CA PHE A 118 1.69 45.34 5.27
C PHE A 118 0.81 46.58 5.47
N ASN A 119 -0.46 46.41 5.86
CA ASN A 119 -1.33 47.52 6.25
C ASN A 119 -0.77 48.25 7.48
N ASP A 120 -0.22 47.53 8.45
CA ASP A 120 0.40 48.13 9.63
C ASP A 120 1.66 48.91 9.30
N PHE A 121 2.45 48.43 8.33
CA PHE A 121 3.56 49.24 7.78
C PHE A 121 3.06 50.54 7.17
N GLN A 122 1.95 50.51 6.42
CA GLN A 122 1.34 51.71 5.83
C GLN A 122 0.82 52.67 6.92
N ASN A 123 0.25 52.15 8.00
CA ASN A 123 -0.19 52.95 9.15
C ASN A 123 1.01 53.67 9.80
N VAL A 124 2.07 52.92 10.12
CA VAL A 124 3.31 53.49 10.68
C VAL A 124 3.94 54.51 9.71
N ALA A 125 3.89 54.27 8.40
CA ALA A 125 4.38 55.24 7.42
C ALA A 125 3.58 56.56 7.43
N ASN A 126 2.26 56.49 7.67
CA ASN A 126 1.40 57.67 7.76
C ASN A 126 1.57 58.44 9.08
N ASN A 127 1.90 57.76 10.19
CA ASN A 127 2.16 58.39 11.49
C ASN A 127 3.35 57.75 12.24
N PRO A 128 4.60 58.03 11.81
CA PRO A 128 5.77 57.31 12.27
C PRO A 128 6.15 57.53 13.74
N SER A 129 5.68 58.61 14.38
CA SER A 129 5.89 58.88 15.81
C SER A 129 4.89 58.18 16.73
N ASP A 130 3.83 57.58 16.17
CA ASP A 130 2.81 56.88 16.96
C ASP A 130 3.34 55.54 17.46
N THR A 131 3.61 55.47 18.75
CA THR A 131 4.11 54.26 19.40
C THR A 131 3.08 53.13 19.39
N SER A 132 1.77 53.44 19.43
CA SER A 132 0.72 52.42 19.41
C SER A 132 0.67 51.71 18.05
N GLN A 133 0.82 52.44 16.94
CA GLN A 133 0.88 51.84 15.61
C GLN A 133 2.13 50.97 15.41
N ARG A 134 3.28 51.38 15.97
CA ARG A 134 4.50 50.56 15.96
C ARG A 134 4.36 49.28 16.79
N THR A 135 3.69 49.36 17.94
CA THR A 135 3.38 48.18 18.75
C THR A 135 2.44 47.22 18.02
N ALA A 136 1.42 47.74 17.32
CA ALA A 136 0.53 46.93 16.50
C ALA A 136 1.30 46.18 15.39
N LEU A 137 2.12 46.91 14.61
CA LEU A 137 2.97 46.31 13.58
C LEU A 137 3.86 45.18 14.13
N LEU A 138 4.51 45.39 15.28
CA LEU A 138 5.35 44.36 15.89
C LEU A 138 4.54 43.14 16.34
N SER A 139 3.34 43.35 16.88
CA SER A 139 2.43 42.27 17.30
C SER A 139 1.97 41.43 16.11
N ASP A 140 1.59 42.07 15.01
CA ASP A 140 1.11 41.37 13.81
C ASP A 140 2.27 40.70 13.06
N ALA A 141 3.47 41.29 13.08
CA ALA A 141 4.70 40.64 12.62
C ALA A 141 5.02 39.36 13.41
N GLN A 142 4.93 39.43 14.75
CA GLN A 142 5.13 38.27 15.63
C GLN A 142 4.08 37.19 15.38
N SER A 143 2.83 37.59 15.15
CA SER A 143 1.73 36.66 14.85
C SER A 143 1.95 35.94 13.52
N LEU A 144 2.33 36.67 12.46
CA LEU A 144 2.66 36.09 11.16
C LEU A 144 3.86 35.11 11.27
N ALA A 145 4.94 35.51 11.95
CA ALA A 145 6.09 34.65 12.17
C ALA A 145 5.71 33.40 12.98
N GLY A 146 4.87 33.55 14.01
CA GLY A 146 4.34 32.45 14.81
C GLY A 146 3.55 31.44 13.98
N SER A 147 2.68 31.93 13.09
CA SER A 147 1.91 31.07 12.18
C SER A 147 2.78 30.31 11.19
N ILE A 148 3.80 30.95 10.59
CA ILE A 148 4.75 30.29 9.69
C ILE A 148 5.50 29.16 10.43
N ASN A 149 6.01 29.46 11.64
CA ASN A 149 6.72 28.48 12.46
C ASN A 149 5.81 27.31 12.90
N ASN A 150 4.54 27.58 13.20
CA ASN A 150 3.57 26.56 13.55
C ASN A 150 3.28 25.62 12.37
N ALA A 151 3.09 26.18 11.16
CA ALA A 151 2.89 25.39 9.95
C ALA A 151 4.11 24.50 9.66
N TYR A 152 5.32 25.06 9.75
CA TYR A 152 6.57 24.30 9.61
C TYR A 152 6.63 23.13 10.61
N THR A 153 6.40 23.42 11.90
CA THR A 153 6.45 22.41 12.97
C THR A 153 5.43 21.31 12.74
N THR A 154 4.21 21.67 12.32
CA THR A 154 3.15 20.69 12.06
C THR A 154 3.50 19.77 10.89
N ILE A 155 4.07 20.30 9.80
CA ILE A 155 4.54 19.48 8.68
C ILE A 155 5.70 18.56 9.13
N THR A 156 6.65 19.04 9.93
CA THR A 156 7.74 18.18 10.45
C THR A 156 7.26 17.09 11.41
N ASN A 157 6.21 17.35 12.19
CA ASN A 157 5.56 16.35 13.03
C ASN A 157 4.81 15.31 12.19
N MET A 158 4.19 15.73 11.09
CA MET A 158 3.57 14.82 10.12
C MET A 158 4.61 13.91 9.46
N VAL A 159 5.80 14.43 9.11
CA VAL A 159 6.93 13.61 8.62
C VAL A 159 7.33 12.56 9.66
N SER A 160 7.51 12.96 10.93
CA SER A 160 7.85 12.04 12.02
C SER A 160 6.78 10.95 12.23
N SER A 161 5.50 11.32 12.12
CA SER A 161 4.38 10.38 12.20
C SER A 161 4.35 9.43 11.01
N THR A 162 4.65 9.94 9.81
CA THR A 162 4.77 9.16 8.57
C THR A 162 5.89 8.12 8.67
N ASN A 163 7.04 8.49 9.24
CA ASN A 163 8.13 7.56 9.54
C ASN A 163 7.74 6.44 10.51
N THR A 164 6.92 6.77 11.50
CA THR A 164 6.37 5.76 12.40
C THR A 164 5.49 4.78 11.64
N SER A 165 4.63 5.28 10.74
CA SER A 165 3.79 4.45 9.88
C SER A 165 4.59 3.58 8.91
N ILE A 166 5.65 4.12 8.28
CA ILE A 166 6.58 3.36 7.42
C ILE A 166 7.19 2.20 8.21
N ASN A 167 7.74 2.48 9.40
CA ASN A 167 8.32 1.47 10.26
C ASN A 167 7.31 0.43 10.77
N GLY A 168 6.02 0.79 10.85
CA GLY A 168 4.93 -0.14 11.18
C GLY A 168 4.55 -1.06 10.01
N VAL A 169 4.51 -0.54 8.78
CA VAL A 169 4.09 -1.28 7.58
C VAL A 169 5.16 -2.29 7.11
N ILE A 170 6.44 -1.99 7.29
CA ILE A 170 7.54 -2.86 6.83
C ILE A 170 7.48 -4.27 7.47
N PRO A 171 7.31 -4.43 8.80
CA PRO A 171 7.07 -5.73 9.42
C PRO A 171 5.86 -6.49 8.86
N ASP A 172 4.75 -5.80 8.57
CA ASP A 172 3.55 -6.44 8.02
C ASP A 172 3.81 -6.99 6.61
N ILE A 173 4.51 -6.22 5.77
CA ILE A 173 4.98 -6.68 4.46
C ILE A 173 5.84 -7.95 4.61
N ASN A 174 6.84 -7.92 5.50
CA ASN A 174 7.74 -9.05 5.73
C ASN A 174 7.00 -10.29 6.26
N SER A 175 5.97 -10.10 7.08
CA SER A 175 5.12 -11.17 7.59
C SER A 175 4.31 -11.81 6.47
N LEU A 176 3.69 -11.00 5.61
CA LEU A 176 2.89 -11.46 4.48
C LEU A 176 3.74 -12.19 3.44
N THR A 177 4.94 -11.68 3.11
CA THR A 177 5.84 -12.35 2.15
C THR A 177 6.31 -13.70 2.68
N LYS A 178 6.60 -13.80 3.99
CA LYS A 178 6.92 -15.07 4.65
C LYS A 178 5.74 -16.04 4.67
N GLN A 179 4.53 -15.55 4.93
CA GLN A 179 3.32 -16.36 4.87
C GLN A 179 3.11 -16.93 3.47
N ILE A 180 3.26 -16.11 2.42
CA ILE A 180 3.11 -16.53 1.02
C ILE A 180 4.16 -17.58 0.65
N ALA A 181 5.41 -17.41 1.06
CA ALA A 181 6.47 -18.41 0.85
C ALA A 181 6.14 -19.75 1.56
N GLY A 182 5.60 -19.70 2.77
CA GLY A 182 5.12 -20.89 3.48
C GLY A 182 3.92 -21.57 2.79
N LEU A 183 2.99 -20.79 2.22
CA LEU A 183 1.88 -21.30 1.44
C LEU A 183 2.35 -21.96 0.14
N ASN A 184 3.36 -21.39 -0.54
CA ASN A 184 3.97 -22.02 -1.72
C ASN A 184 4.49 -23.44 -1.43
N GLN A 185 5.13 -23.64 -0.28
CA GLN A 185 5.61 -24.96 0.15
C GLN A 185 4.45 -25.93 0.38
N GLN A 186 3.40 -25.49 1.10
CA GLN A 186 2.24 -26.33 1.40
C GLN A 186 1.44 -26.70 0.14
N ILE A 187 1.22 -25.74 -0.77
CA ILE A 187 0.55 -25.96 -2.05
C ILE A 187 1.33 -26.99 -2.88
N THR A 188 2.64 -26.80 -3.01
CA THR A 188 3.50 -27.72 -3.76
C THR A 188 3.46 -29.13 -3.17
N TYR A 189 3.49 -29.25 -1.84
CA TYR A 189 3.40 -30.53 -1.15
C TYR A 189 2.05 -31.22 -1.41
N ALA A 190 0.93 -30.51 -1.27
CA ALA A 190 -0.40 -31.03 -1.52
C ALA A 190 -0.57 -31.50 -2.97
N LEU A 191 -0.16 -30.69 -3.95
CA LEU A 191 -0.24 -31.03 -5.37
C LEU A 191 0.63 -32.25 -5.72
N ASN A 192 1.84 -32.34 -5.19
CA ASN A 192 2.71 -33.51 -5.40
C ASN A 192 2.18 -34.79 -4.73
N ALA A 193 1.42 -34.65 -3.64
CA ALA A 193 0.73 -35.76 -2.99
C ALA A 193 -0.58 -36.15 -3.71
N GLY A 194 -0.94 -35.49 -4.81
CA GLY A 194 -2.20 -35.69 -5.53
C GLY A 194 -3.42 -35.20 -4.74
N SER A 195 -3.22 -34.37 -3.71
CA SER A 195 -4.27 -33.80 -2.88
C SER A 195 -4.75 -32.46 -3.42
N ASN A 196 -5.97 -32.09 -3.05
CA ASN A 196 -6.53 -30.77 -3.37
C ASN A 196 -5.83 -29.68 -2.53
N ALA A 197 -5.38 -28.59 -3.18
CA ALA A 197 -4.70 -27.45 -2.55
C ALA A 197 -5.53 -26.15 -2.57
N ASN A 198 -6.83 -26.23 -2.86
CA ASN A 198 -7.69 -25.09 -3.16
C ASN A 198 -7.78 -24.07 -2.01
N GLU A 199 -7.99 -24.55 -0.79
CA GLU A 199 -8.05 -23.68 0.40
C GLU A 199 -6.73 -22.94 0.63
N LEU A 200 -5.59 -23.63 0.43
CA LEU A 200 -4.26 -23.01 0.55
C LEU A 200 -4.04 -21.93 -0.53
N GLN A 201 -4.57 -22.16 -1.74
CA GLN A 201 -4.51 -21.17 -2.80
C GLN A 201 -5.42 -19.97 -2.52
N ASP A 202 -6.60 -20.16 -1.91
CA ASP A 202 -7.47 -19.05 -1.46
C ASP A 202 -6.76 -18.21 -0.38
N GLN A 203 -6.14 -18.86 0.62
CA GLN A 203 -5.36 -18.18 1.65
C GLN A 203 -4.15 -17.42 1.06
N GLN A 204 -3.50 -17.99 0.04
CA GLN A 204 -2.41 -17.31 -0.66
C GLN A 204 -2.91 -16.07 -1.38
N MET A 205 -4.06 -16.15 -2.06
CA MET A 205 -4.63 -15.00 -2.75
C MET A 205 -5.04 -13.89 -1.79
N GLN A 206 -5.61 -14.24 -0.64
CA GLN A 206 -5.92 -13.27 0.41
C GLN A 206 -4.65 -12.58 0.94
N ALA A 207 -3.56 -13.31 1.12
CA ALA A 207 -2.28 -12.75 1.54
C ALA A 207 -1.68 -11.81 0.47
N ILE A 208 -1.77 -12.19 -0.82
CA ILE A 208 -1.34 -11.35 -1.95
C ILE A 208 -2.18 -10.06 -2.01
N ASN A 209 -3.50 -10.14 -1.85
CA ASN A 209 -4.34 -8.95 -1.83
C ASN A 209 -3.99 -8.04 -0.64
N SER A 210 -3.78 -8.62 0.54
CA SER A 210 -3.37 -7.87 1.73
C SER A 210 -2.01 -7.18 1.51
N LEU A 211 -1.07 -7.85 0.86
CA LEU A 211 0.22 -7.29 0.50
C LEU A 211 0.09 -6.14 -0.52
N SER A 212 -0.80 -6.27 -1.50
CA SER A 212 -1.05 -5.23 -2.52
C SER A 212 -1.57 -3.91 -1.91
N LYS A 213 -2.28 -3.97 -0.77
CA LYS A 213 -2.70 -2.78 -0.02
C LYS A 213 -1.50 -2.03 0.56
N LEU A 214 -0.43 -2.74 0.92
CA LEU A 214 0.71 -2.18 1.61
C LEU A 214 1.77 -1.64 0.64
N VAL A 215 2.01 -2.34 -0.47
CA VAL A 215 3.06 -2.00 -1.43
C VAL A 215 2.67 -2.38 -2.86
N ASN A 216 3.17 -1.65 -3.86
CA ASN A 216 3.03 -2.04 -5.26
C ASN A 216 3.76 -3.37 -5.51
N ILE A 217 3.00 -4.40 -5.90
CA ILE A 217 3.55 -5.71 -6.22
C ILE A 217 3.26 -6.10 -7.65
N SER A 218 4.17 -6.86 -8.23
CA SER A 218 3.93 -7.71 -9.39
C SER A 218 4.06 -9.16 -8.97
N TYR A 219 3.19 -10.03 -9.47
CA TYR A 219 3.27 -11.45 -9.14
C TYR A 219 2.95 -12.33 -10.35
N PHE A 220 3.50 -13.54 -10.33
CA PHE A 220 3.15 -14.59 -11.26
C PHE A 220 3.21 -15.95 -10.58
N THR A 221 2.29 -16.83 -10.95
CA THR A 221 2.22 -18.21 -10.45
C THR A 221 2.74 -19.15 -11.52
N ASN A 222 3.70 -20.01 -11.19
CA ASN A 222 4.23 -21.00 -12.11
C ASN A 222 3.38 -22.28 -12.12
N ASN A 223 3.65 -23.18 -13.06
CA ASN A 223 2.87 -24.42 -13.26
C ASN A 223 2.86 -25.36 -12.04
N ASN A 224 3.79 -25.19 -11.10
CA ASN A 224 3.87 -25.98 -9.88
C ASN A 224 3.06 -25.34 -8.72
N GLY A 225 2.30 -24.29 -9.01
CA GLY A 225 1.49 -23.56 -8.03
C GLY A 225 2.29 -22.60 -7.13
N LYS A 226 3.57 -22.36 -7.43
CA LYS A 226 4.39 -21.41 -6.65
C LYS A 226 4.24 -20.01 -7.22
N THR A 227 3.91 -19.07 -6.36
CA THR A 227 3.78 -17.66 -6.68
C THR A 227 5.07 -16.91 -6.35
N ASN A 228 5.61 -16.20 -7.33
CA ASN A 228 6.73 -15.28 -7.15
C ASN A 228 6.19 -13.86 -7.12
N ILE A 229 6.75 -13.02 -6.24
CA ILE A 229 6.30 -11.64 -6.02
C ILE A 229 7.51 -10.74 -6.07
N SER A 230 7.40 -9.61 -6.76
CA SER A 230 8.40 -8.55 -6.80
C SER A 230 7.80 -7.19 -6.44
N VAL A 231 8.66 -6.29 -5.98
CA VAL A 231 8.39 -4.85 -5.89
C VAL A 231 9.42 -4.16 -6.77
N GLY A 232 8.96 -3.47 -7.81
CA GLY A 232 9.84 -3.02 -8.90
C GLY A 232 10.63 -4.21 -9.47
N ASP A 233 11.96 -4.09 -9.44
CA ASP A 233 12.89 -5.06 -10.04
C ASP A 233 13.43 -6.09 -9.03
N VAL A 234 13.06 -6.00 -7.75
CA VAL A 234 13.56 -6.91 -6.70
C VAL A 234 12.50 -7.92 -6.25
N PRO A 235 12.86 -9.19 -6.00
CA PRO A 235 11.91 -10.20 -5.55
C PRO A 235 11.62 -10.06 -4.04
N LEU A 236 10.36 -10.03 -3.65
CA LEU A 236 9.92 -10.20 -2.25
C LEU A 236 9.66 -11.67 -1.89
N VAL A 237 9.20 -12.45 -2.86
CA VAL A 237 9.02 -13.90 -2.75
C VAL A 237 9.58 -14.55 -4.01
N SER A 238 10.50 -15.48 -3.83
CA SER A 238 11.02 -16.33 -4.90
C SER A 238 10.82 -17.78 -4.53
N SER A 239 9.82 -18.42 -5.16
CA SER A 239 9.38 -19.77 -4.84
C SER A 239 9.11 -19.93 -3.33
N ASP A 240 9.95 -20.67 -2.62
CA ASP A 240 9.73 -21.01 -1.21
C ASP A 240 10.47 -20.08 -0.25
N MET A 241 11.12 -19.04 -0.78
CA MET A 241 11.91 -18.06 -0.04
C MET A 241 11.23 -16.70 -0.04
N SER A 242 11.30 -16.01 1.10
CA SER A 242 10.89 -14.61 1.26
C SER A 242 12.09 -13.72 1.56
N PHE A 243 12.07 -12.50 1.05
CA PHE A 243 13.09 -11.48 1.28
C PHE A 243 12.49 -10.29 2.03
N ASN A 244 13.25 -9.75 2.98
CA ASN A 244 12.76 -8.71 3.87
C ASN A 244 13.06 -7.32 3.33
N LEU A 245 12.16 -6.40 3.60
CA LEU A 245 12.43 -4.97 3.55
C LEU A 245 12.93 -4.48 4.90
N SER A 246 13.71 -3.41 4.88
CA SER A 246 14.20 -2.69 6.06
C SER A 246 14.28 -1.20 5.78
N THR A 247 14.40 -0.40 6.83
CA THR A 247 14.48 1.06 6.74
C THR A 247 15.77 1.56 7.37
N LYS A 248 16.30 2.66 6.84
CA LYS A 248 17.36 3.46 7.47
C LYS A 248 17.07 4.93 7.25
N LEU A 249 17.62 5.81 8.08
CA LEU A 249 17.56 7.25 7.83
C LEU A 249 18.24 7.56 6.49
N ASP A 250 17.60 8.40 5.68
CA ASP A 250 18.18 8.92 4.45
C ASP A 250 19.44 9.74 4.80
N THR A 251 20.53 9.41 4.11
CA THR A 251 21.84 10.06 4.30
C THR A 251 21.87 11.53 3.88
N SER A 252 21.03 11.92 2.92
CA SER A 252 20.92 13.29 2.40
C SER A 252 19.95 14.13 3.22
N ASN A 253 18.89 13.52 3.73
CA ASN A 253 17.92 14.16 4.61
C ASN A 253 17.54 13.22 5.78
N PRO A 254 18.22 13.34 6.95
CA PRO A 254 17.94 12.48 8.10
C PRO A 254 16.56 12.64 8.72
N ALA A 255 15.73 13.57 8.24
CA ALA A 255 14.31 13.62 8.58
C ALA A 255 13.50 12.52 7.88
N ASN A 256 14.05 11.91 6.83
CA ASN A 256 13.38 10.93 5.98
C ASN A 256 13.88 9.50 6.19
N LEU A 257 13.07 8.51 5.78
CA LEU A 257 13.48 7.11 5.71
C LEU A 257 13.71 6.64 4.27
N ASP A 258 14.80 5.91 4.08
CA ASP A 258 15.05 5.09 2.91
C ASP A 258 14.67 3.63 3.16
N ILE A 259 14.12 2.99 2.13
CA ILE A 259 13.68 1.60 2.14
C ILE A 259 14.70 0.75 1.38
N PHE A 260 15.11 -0.35 2.01
CA PHE A 260 16.09 -1.29 1.49
C PHE A 260 15.53 -2.69 1.37
N TRP A 261 15.87 -3.36 0.29
CA TRP A 261 15.67 -4.79 0.10
C TRP A 261 16.88 -5.57 0.62
N ASN A 262 16.63 -6.63 1.38
CA ASN A 262 17.66 -7.51 1.94
C ASN A 262 17.70 -8.84 1.18
N GLY A 263 18.76 -9.03 0.39
CA GLY A 263 18.96 -10.19 -0.46
C GLY A 263 19.53 -11.44 0.24
N PRO A 264 19.52 -12.59 -0.44
CA PRO A 264 19.92 -13.89 0.12
C PRO A 264 21.40 -13.97 0.49
N ASP A 265 22.25 -13.19 -0.18
CA ASP A 265 23.70 -13.12 0.00
C ASP A 265 24.12 -12.06 1.04
N GLY A 266 23.14 -11.48 1.75
CA GLY A 266 23.36 -10.35 2.65
C GLY A 266 23.48 -9.01 1.93
N SER A 267 23.20 -8.94 0.63
CA SER A 267 23.09 -7.68 -0.09
C SER A 267 21.97 -6.82 0.50
N VAL A 268 22.21 -5.51 0.54
CA VAL A 268 21.25 -4.51 1.00
C VAL A 268 21.16 -3.46 -0.11
N GLN A 269 20.04 -3.42 -0.82
CA GLN A 269 19.86 -2.56 -1.99
C GLN A 269 18.80 -1.49 -1.70
N PRO A 270 19.07 -0.20 -1.96
CA PRO A 270 18.07 0.85 -1.83
C PRO A 270 16.99 0.66 -2.90
N ILE A 271 15.73 0.70 -2.49
CA ILE A 271 14.58 0.52 -3.37
C ILE A 271 13.50 1.60 -3.20
N THR A 272 13.76 2.63 -2.40
CA THR A 272 12.81 3.73 -2.11
C THR A 272 12.10 4.25 -3.36
N SER A 273 12.84 4.47 -4.46
CA SER A 273 12.29 4.99 -5.73
C SER A 273 11.37 4.02 -6.48
N GLN A 274 11.39 2.73 -6.14
CA GLN A 274 10.54 1.69 -6.73
C GLN A 274 9.23 1.51 -5.96
N ILE A 275 9.13 2.09 -4.75
CA ILE A 275 7.94 2.04 -3.91
C ILE A 275 6.96 3.12 -4.36
N THR A 276 6.02 2.75 -5.22
CA THR A 276 5.14 3.69 -5.96
C THR A 276 3.65 3.49 -5.68
N GLY A 277 3.26 2.42 -4.99
CA GLY A 277 1.86 2.12 -4.69
C GLY A 277 1.67 1.48 -3.31
N GLY A 278 0.41 1.21 -2.98
CA GLY A 278 -0.01 0.84 -1.63
C GLY A 278 0.20 1.97 -0.61
N SER A 279 -0.11 1.69 0.65
CA SER A 279 0.04 2.67 1.74
C SER A 279 1.50 3.08 1.94
N LEU A 280 2.46 2.16 1.75
CA LEU A 280 3.89 2.46 1.88
C LEU A 280 4.35 3.50 0.84
N GLY A 281 3.92 3.36 -0.42
CA GLY A 281 4.23 4.36 -1.46
C GLY A 281 3.63 5.73 -1.15
N ALA A 282 2.43 5.77 -0.56
CA ALA A 282 1.81 7.02 -0.16
C ALA A 282 2.58 7.71 0.97
N TYR A 283 3.04 6.95 1.97
CA TYR A 283 3.88 7.49 3.04
C TYR A 283 5.22 8.03 2.51
N VAL A 284 5.89 7.29 1.62
CA VAL A 284 7.12 7.76 0.96
C VAL A 284 6.86 9.04 0.17
N ASN A 285 5.73 9.13 -0.55
CA ASN A 285 5.38 10.34 -1.29
C ASN A 285 5.10 11.53 -0.36
N LEU A 286 4.33 11.32 0.71
CA LEU A 286 3.99 12.35 1.70
C LEU A 286 5.25 12.94 2.32
N GLU A 287 6.17 12.09 2.76
CA GLU A 287 7.42 12.52 3.38
C GLU A 287 8.38 13.17 2.37
N GLN A 288 8.75 12.45 1.31
CA GLN A 288 9.88 12.85 0.49
C GLN A 288 9.51 13.92 -0.54
N THR A 289 8.26 13.91 -1.02
CA THR A 289 7.80 14.84 -2.06
C THR A 289 6.93 15.96 -1.49
N GLN A 290 5.81 15.61 -0.86
CA GLN A 290 4.80 16.60 -0.48
C GLN A 290 5.31 17.51 0.64
N ALA A 291 5.71 16.93 1.78
CA ALA A 291 6.19 17.67 2.94
C ALA A 291 7.42 18.52 2.60
N THR A 292 8.41 17.96 1.90
CA THR A 292 9.60 18.69 1.43
C THR A 292 9.21 19.91 0.58
N SER A 293 8.25 19.76 -0.35
CA SER A 293 7.78 20.86 -1.19
C SER A 293 7.12 21.96 -0.37
N TYR A 294 6.19 21.62 0.52
CA TYR A 294 5.51 22.61 1.36
C TYR A 294 6.45 23.33 2.33
N ILE A 295 7.40 22.60 2.93
CA ILE A 295 8.45 23.21 3.77
C ILE A 295 9.30 24.18 2.94
N SER A 296 9.70 23.80 1.73
CA SER A 296 10.48 24.67 0.85
C SER A 296 9.73 25.95 0.47
N GLN A 297 8.42 25.84 0.21
CA GLN A 297 7.57 27.00 -0.08
C GLN A 297 7.40 27.92 1.14
N LEU A 298 7.20 27.35 2.33
CA LEU A 298 7.15 28.11 3.59
C LEU A 298 8.46 28.85 3.85
N ASN A 299 9.60 28.17 3.69
CA ASN A 299 10.92 28.76 3.86
C ASN A 299 11.17 29.89 2.84
N SER A 300 10.75 29.69 1.59
CA SER A 300 10.89 30.71 0.54
C SER A 300 10.05 31.94 0.83
N LEU A 301 8.82 31.76 1.32
CA LEU A 301 7.95 32.86 1.77
C LEU A 301 8.58 33.61 2.95
N ALA A 302 9.03 32.88 3.97
CA ALA A 302 9.65 33.47 5.16
C ALA A 302 10.92 34.26 4.82
N ALA A 303 11.78 33.69 3.96
CA ALA A 303 12.99 34.36 3.48
C ALA A 303 12.65 35.62 2.67
N ALA A 304 11.71 35.52 1.72
CA ALA A 304 11.31 36.67 0.92
C ALA A 304 10.77 37.83 1.78
N VAL A 305 9.90 37.55 2.76
CA VAL A 305 9.39 38.58 3.67
C VAL A 305 10.53 39.18 4.49
N THR A 306 11.38 38.33 5.08
CA THR A 306 12.49 38.75 5.94
C THR A 306 13.50 39.61 5.18
N ASP A 307 13.93 39.18 4.00
CA ASP A 307 14.94 39.85 3.19
C ASP A 307 14.43 41.21 2.67
N ASN A 308 13.20 41.27 2.17
CA ASN A 308 12.62 42.53 1.69
C ASN A 308 12.41 43.52 2.83
N VAL A 309 11.92 43.08 3.99
CA VAL A 309 11.72 43.97 5.14
C VAL A 309 13.07 44.42 5.71
N ASN A 310 14.02 43.51 5.93
CA ASN A 310 15.32 43.84 6.52
C ASN A 310 16.14 44.75 5.61
N SER A 311 16.14 44.51 4.30
CA SER A 311 16.87 45.36 3.35
C SER A 311 16.37 46.81 3.36
N LEU A 312 15.07 47.04 3.56
CA LEU A 312 14.51 48.38 3.70
C LEU A 312 14.76 48.96 5.10
N GLN A 313 14.53 48.19 6.17
CA GLN A 313 14.70 48.65 7.55
C GLN A 313 16.15 48.98 7.91
N TYR A 314 17.13 48.24 7.35
CA TYR A 314 18.56 48.50 7.59
C TYR A 314 19.01 49.90 7.11
N ASN A 315 18.28 50.50 6.18
CA ASN A 315 18.53 51.85 5.70
C ASN A 315 17.74 52.93 6.50
N GLY A 316 16.96 52.52 7.49
CA GLY A 316 16.13 53.39 8.32
C GLY A 316 16.80 53.80 9.64
N TYR A 317 16.08 54.63 10.41
CA TYR A 317 16.48 55.04 11.76
C TYR A 317 15.35 54.78 12.76
N GLY A 318 15.72 54.40 13.98
CA GLY A 318 14.83 54.38 15.13
C GLY A 318 14.33 55.77 15.52
N LEU A 319 13.29 55.84 16.36
CA LEU A 319 12.76 57.11 16.87
C LEU A 319 13.78 57.91 17.72
N ASP A 320 14.76 57.21 18.27
CA ASP A 320 15.88 57.76 19.04
C ASP A 320 17.11 58.09 18.16
N GLY A 321 17.01 57.89 16.84
CA GLY A 321 18.11 58.08 15.90
C GLY A 321 19.12 56.93 15.86
N SER A 322 18.83 55.80 16.52
CA SER A 322 19.64 54.58 16.39
C SER A 322 19.54 53.97 14.99
N THR A 323 20.62 53.30 14.58
CA THR A 323 20.73 52.49 13.35
C THR A 323 20.79 51.02 13.69
#